data_AF-A0A813RHE7-F1
#
_entry.id   AF-A0A813RHE7-F1
#
_cell.length_a   1.000
_cell.length_b   1.000
_cell.length_c   1.000
_cell.angle_alpha   90.00
_cell.angle_beta   90.00
_cell.angle_gamma   90.00
#
_symmetry.space_group_name_H-M   'P 1'
#
loop_
_entity.id
_entity.type
_entity.pdbx_description
1 polymer ?
#
loop_
_entity_poly.entity_id
_entity_poly.type
_entity_poly.pdbx_seq_one_letter_code
_entity_poly.pdbx_strand_id
1 'polypeptide(L)'
;MAQFEKDFRYLYRQIDSLSNGQARASYDNIFNRSNSLTRTSISSSSSESDEPASSLGFHIEITPQDGPYAHGSYIFRIEASTDGDYPEYPPVVSCLTRIYHPNIDTTYQNYCNNVCVSTLNEWNEGTNSTLEDILQGLMFLFHSPNLDDPLTSNITSDEKEFLKYVRISIEGGLIEDFDQEDIFEMNYGYKRYLMEQENQYIEEGEQLDDHLVKILTREPNYKDLFNADTLEFLMNTTSITHSTRHNKETIANS
;
A
#
# COMPACT_ATOMS: atom_id res chain seq x y z
N MET A 1 -19.30 -4.07 13.92
CA MET A 1 -19.40 -4.24 12.44
C MET A 1 -20.12 -3.11 11.70
N ALA A 2 -21.41 -2.82 11.95
CA ALA A 2 -22.14 -1.80 11.17
C ALA A 2 -21.56 -0.37 11.23
N GLN A 3 -20.98 0.01 12.37
CA GLN A 3 -20.33 1.32 12.54
C GLN A 3 -19.02 1.42 11.76
N PHE A 4 -18.19 0.37 11.76
CA PHE A 4 -16.95 0.29 10.97
C PHE A 4 -17.21 0.45 9.46
N GLU A 5 -18.23 -0.26 8.93
CA GLU A 5 -18.64 -0.13 7.53
C GLU A 5 -19.11 1.30 7.19
N LYS A 6 -19.85 1.93 8.10
CA LYS A 6 -20.34 3.31 7.93
C LYS A 6 -19.18 4.30 7.90
N ASP A 7 -18.20 4.17 8.79
CA ASP A 7 -17.04 5.06 8.85
C ASP A 7 -16.12 4.84 7.65
N PHE A 8 -16.00 3.59 7.18
CA PHE A 8 -15.29 3.33 5.93
C PHE A 8 -16.00 3.97 4.73
N ARG A 9 -17.34 3.91 4.65
CA ARG A 9 -18.13 4.64 3.64
C ARG A 9 -17.92 6.14 3.67
N TYR A 10 -17.73 6.69 4.87
CA TYR A 10 -17.42 8.08 5.02
C TYR A 10 -16.01 8.39 4.47
N LEU A 11 -14.99 7.63 4.90
CA LEU A 11 -13.61 7.77 4.42
C LEU A 11 -13.51 7.60 2.91
N TYR A 12 -14.05 6.51 2.36
CA TYR A 12 -14.00 6.18 0.93
C TYR A 12 -14.47 7.33 0.03
N ARG A 13 -15.50 8.06 0.45
CA ARG A 13 -16.04 9.20 -0.34
C ARG A 13 -15.13 10.42 -0.34
N GLN A 14 -14.22 10.53 0.62
CA GLN A 14 -13.40 11.72 0.84
C GLN A 14 -11.90 11.45 0.73
N ILE A 15 -11.50 10.18 0.57
CA ILE A 15 -10.10 9.74 0.63
C ILE A 15 -9.19 10.49 -0.34
N ASP A 16 -9.69 10.78 -1.54
CA ASP A 16 -8.96 11.56 -2.55
C ASP A 16 -8.67 12.99 -2.04
N SER A 17 -9.69 13.69 -1.54
CA SER A 17 -9.54 15.04 -0.98
C SER A 17 -8.69 15.06 0.30
N LEU A 18 -8.84 14.06 1.17
CA LEU A 18 -8.11 13.98 2.44
C LEU A 18 -6.63 13.67 2.25
N SER A 19 -6.29 12.98 1.16
CA SER A 19 -4.92 12.60 0.81
C SER A 19 -4.27 13.52 -0.24
N ASN A 20 -5.01 14.49 -0.77
CA ASN A 20 -4.61 15.28 -1.94
C ASN A 20 -4.24 14.40 -3.15
N GLY A 21 -5.06 13.38 -3.42
CA GLY A 21 -4.87 12.42 -4.52
C GLY A 21 -3.75 11.41 -4.30
N GLN A 22 -3.23 11.28 -3.08
CA GLN A 22 -2.19 10.32 -2.74
C GLN A 22 -2.73 8.99 -2.23
N ALA A 23 -4.04 8.86 -2.02
CA ALA A 23 -4.63 7.61 -1.56
C ALA A 23 -5.96 7.29 -2.25
N ARG A 24 -6.19 5.99 -2.45
CA ARG A 24 -7.47 5.45 -2.91
C ARG A 24 -7.82 4.20 -2.14
N ALA A 25 -9.11 3.90 -2.04
CA ALA A 25 -9.61 2.75 -1.30
C ALA A 25 -10.41 1.79 -2.19
N SER A 26 -10.53 0.53 -1.77
CA SER A 26 -11.41 -0.47 -2.37
C SER A 26 -12.24 -1.19 -1.31
N TYR A 27 -13.50 -1.47 -1.66
CA TYR A 27 -14.46 -2.22 -0.84
C TYR A 27 -14.28 -3.73 -0.90
N ASP A 28 -13.62 -4.22 -1.94
CA ASP A 28 -13.69 -5.63 -2.25
C ASP A 28 -12.95 -6.45 -1.19
N ASN A 29 -13.48 -7.65 -0.93
CA ASN A 29 -12.77 -8.74 -0.27
C ASN A 29 -11.68 -9.23 -1.22
N ILE A 30 -10.66 -8.39 -1.39
CA ILE A 30 -9.57 -8.50 -2.36
C ILE A 30 -8.69 -9.74 -2.10
N PHE A 31 -8.99 -10.57 -1.09
CA PHE A 31 -8.23 -11.76 -0.72
C PHE A 31 -9.05 -13.06 -0.57
N ASN A 32 -10.40 -13.05 -0.72
CA ASN A 32 -11.22 -14.26 -0.56
C ASN A 32 -11.83 -14.77 -1.88
N ARG A 33 -11.14 -15.72 -2.53
CA ARG A 33 -11.61 -17.13 -2.56
C ARG A 33 -10.56 -18.10 -3.11
N SER A 34 -10.11 -18.99 -2.24
CA SER A 34 -9.66 -20.32 -2.64
C SER A 34 -10.82 -21.07 -3.32
N ASN A 35 -10.51 -21.72 -4.45
CA ASN A 35 -11.33 -22.65 -5.24
C ASN A 35 -12.35 -22.08 -6.25
N SER A 36 -11.85 -21.74 -7.45
CA SER A 36 -12.60 -21.92 -8.69
C SER A 36 -11.90 -22.87 -9.66
N LEU A 37 -11.62 -24.11 -9.22
CA LEU A 37 -11.35 -25.25 -10.09
C LEU A 37 -11.92 -26.51 -9.41
N THR A 38 -13.24 -26.70 -9.49
CA THR A 38 -13.94 -28.02 -9.54
C THR A 38 -15.46 -27.80 -9.61
N ARG A 39 -15.95 -27.31 -10.75
CA ARG A 39 -17.32 -27.68 -11.17
C ARG A 39 -17.25 -29.03 -11.89
N THR A 40 -17.04 -30.09 -11.12
CA THR A 40 -17.50 -31.41 -11.52
C THR A 40 -18.08 -32.10 -10.30
N SER A 41 -19.39 -32.32 -10.39
CA SER A 41 -20.31 -33.05 -9.52
C SER A 41 -19.67 -34.12 -8.61
N ILE A 42 -20.13 -34.23 -7.36
CA ILE A 42 -20.79 -35.42 -6.77
C ILE A 42 -21.06 -35.24 -5.25
N SER A 43 -22.34 -35.37 -4.90
CA SER A 43 -23.01 -35.82 -3.65
C SER A 43 -22.46 -35.53 -2.24
N SER A 44 -23.31 -34.88 -1.44
CA SER A 44 -23.71 -35.18 -0.05
C SER A 44 -22.65 -35.61 0.98
N SER A 45 -22.36 -34.74 1.95
CA SER A 45 -22.61 -34.98 3.38
C SER A 45 -22.22 -33.73 4.17
N SER A 46 -23.07 -33.41 5.15
CA SER A 46 -22.93 -32.31 6.10
C SER A 46 -21.73 -32.53 7.03
N SER A 47 -20.76 -31.64 6.97
CA SER A 47 -19.87 -31.30 8.07
C SER A 47 -19.80 -29.78 8.12
N GLU A 48 -20.29 -29.21 9.22
CA GLU A 48 -20.15 -27.81 9.58
C GLU A 48 -18.66 -27.46 9.56
N SER A 49 -18.23 -26.76 8.50
CA SER A 49 -16.95 -26.08 8.49
C SER A 49 -17.16 -24.73 9.15
N ASP A 50 -16.51 -24.55 10.30
CA ASP A 50 -16.24 -23.24 10.93
C ASP A 50 -15.44 -22.39 9.94
N GLU A 51 -16.11 -21.83 8.93
CA GLU A 51 -15.57 -20.74 8.13
C GLU A 51 -15.62 -19.50 9.03
N PRO A 52 -14.47 -18.92 9.44
CA PRO A 52 -14.50 -17.68 10.19
C PRO A 52 -15.23 -16.66 9.34
N ALA A 53 -16.30 -16.08 9.90
CA ALA A 53 -17.08 -15.05 9.25
C ALA A 53 -16.11 -14.04 8.63
N SER A 54 -16.16 -13.91 7.29
CA SER A 54 -15.35 -12.97 6.51
C SER A 54 -15.15 -11.69 7.30
N SER A 55 -13.97 -11.48 7.87
CA SER A 55 -13.65 -10.23 8.56
C SER A 55 -13.86 -9.12 7.54
N LEU A 56 -14.69 -8.14 7.90
CA LEU A 56 -14.94 -6.99 7.04
C LEU A 56 -13.64 -6.18 7.04
N GLY A 57 -12.90 -6.30 5.94
CA GLY A 57 -11.66 -5.58 5.70
C GLY A 57 -11.75 -4.79 4.42
N PHE A 58 -11.02 -3.68 4.36
CA PHE A 58 -10.89 -2.88 3.14
C PHE A 58 -9.43 -2.58 2.88
N HIS A 59 -9.16 -2.16 1.64
CA HIS A 59 -7.80 -1.87 1.20
C HIS A 59 -7.64 -0.39 0.90
N ILE A 60 -6.51 0.17 1.31
CA ILE A 60 -6.05 1.51 0.94
C ILE A 60 -4.72 1.37 0.22
N GLU A 61 -4.63 1.97 -0.97
CA GLU A 61 -3.36 2.21 -1.65
C GLU A 61 -2.91 3.64 -1.36
N ILE A 62 -1.68 3.81 -0.89
CA ILE A 62 -1.02 5.11 -0.71
C ILE A 62 0.11 5.23 -1.73
N THR A 63 0.15 6.35 -2.44
CA THR A 63 1.15 6.72 -3.45
C THR A 63 1.77 8.07 -3.05
N PRO A 64 2.82 8.07 -2.20
CA PRO A 64 3.50 9.30 -1.81
C PRO A 64 4.06 10.04 -3.03
N GLN A 65 3.84 11.35 -3.09
CA GLN A 65 4.34 12.19 -4.17
C GLN A 65 5.75 12.72 -3.92
N ASP A 66 6.18 12.77 -2.66
CA ASP A 66 7.48 13.28 -2.23
C ASP A 66 8.13 12.38 -1.16
N GLY A 67 9.32 12.77 -0.73
CA GLY A 67 10.09 12.05 0.29
C GLY A 67 10.78 10.79 -0.22
N PRO A 68 11.36 9.99 0.70
CA PRO A 68 12.16 8.81 0.35
C PRO A 68 11.35 7.68 -0.31
N TYR A 69 10.04 7.67 -0.06
CA TYR A 69 9.08 6.68 -0.58
C TYR A 69 8.28 7.18 -1.79
N ALA A 70 8.68 8.31 -2.39
CA ALA A 70 7.99 8.90 -3.53
C ALA A 70 7.86 7.92 -4.71
N HIS A 71 6.76 8.07 -5.44
CA HIS A 71 6.42 7.31 -6.65
C HIS A 71 6.20 5.80 -6.43
N GLY A 72 6.34 5.31 -5.21
CA GLY A 72 5.93 3.97 -4.83
C GLY A 72 4.41 3.86 -4.62
N SER A 73 3.89 2.64 -4.62
CA SER A 73 2.52 2.29 -4.23
C SER A 73 2.57 1.31 -3.08
N TYR A 74 1.85 1.60 -2.01
CA TYR A 74 1.87 0.85 -0.75
C TYR A 74 0.45 0.50 -0.34
N ILE A 75 0.19 -0.79 -0.16
CA ILE A 75 -1.14 -1.33 0.06
C ILE A 75 -1.30 -1.70 1.53
N PHE A 76 -2.34 -1.18 2.13
CA PHE A 76 -2.73 -1.48 3.50
C PHE A 76 -4.08 -2.17 3.52
N ARG A 77 -4.20 -3.21 4.33
CA ARG A 77 -5.45 -3.84 4.73
C ARG A 77 -5.84 -3.32 6.10
N ILE A 78 -7.07 -2.82 6.22
CA ILE A 78 -7.63 -2.29 7.46
C ILE A 78 -8.88 -3.10 7.81
N GLU A 79 -8.92 -3.63 9.01
CA GLU A 79 -9.98 -4.53 9.47
C GLU A 79 -10.46 -4.18 10.86
N ALA A 80 -11.72 -4.45 11.15
CA ALA A 80 -12.18 -4.41 12.52
C ALA A 80 -11.37 -5.40 13.38
N SER A 81 -11.00 -4.98 14.60
CA SER A 81 -10.28 -5.85 15.53
C SER A 81 -11.09 -7.09 15.89
N THR A 82 -10.39 -8.21 16.06
CA THR A 82 -10.96 -9.44 16.62
C THR A 82 -10.95 -9.45 18.15
N ASP A 83 -10.15 -8.58 18.75
CA ASP A 83 -9.93 -8.51 20.21
C ASP A 83 -10.95 -7.62 20.92
N GLY A 84 -11.78 -6.88 20.16
CA GLY A 84 -12.88 -6.09 20.69
C GLY A 84 -13.62 -5.28 19.62
N ASP A 85 -14.73 -4.66 20.01
CA ASP A 85 -15.63 -3.98 19.07
C ASP A 85 -15.12 -2.59 18.67
N TYR A 86 -15.00 -2.33 17.37
CA TYR A 86 -14.81 -0.97 16.86
C TYR A 86 -16.03 -0.09 17.19
N PRO A 87 -15.85 1.18 17.66
CA PRO A 87 -14.59 1.93 17.73
C PRO A 87 -13.87 1.90 19.09
N GLU A 88 -14.32 1.09 20.05
CA GLU A 88 -13.66 0.95 21.36
C GLU A 88 -12.22 0.47 21.14
N TYR A 89 -12.03 -0.56 20.31
CA TYR A 89 -10.72 -1.04 19.91
C TYR A 89 -10.30 -0.49 18.54
N PRO A 90 -9.01 -0.13 18.35
CA PRO A 90 -8.51 0.29 17.05
C PRO A 90 -8.68 -0.83 16.03
N PRO A 91 -8.86 -0.51 14.73
CA PRO A 91 -8.80 -1.52 13.70
C PRO A 91 -7.38 -2.09 13.58
N VAL A 92 -7.29 -3.31 13.06
CA VAL A 92 -6.02 -3.93 12.68
C VAL A 92 -5.56 -3.34 11.35
N VAL A 93 -4.31 -2.92 11.28
CA VAL A 93 -3.71 -2.32 10.07
C VAL A 93 -2.51 -3.15 9.64
N SER A 94 -2.53 -3.63 8.40
CA SER A 94 -1.44 -4.46 7.84
C SER A 94 -0.97 -3.89 6.51
N CYS A 95 0.33 -3.59 6.39
CA CYS A 95 0.98 -3.32 5.12
C CYS A 95 1.25 -4.62 4.38
N LEU A 96 0.73 -4.73 3.16
CA LEU A 96 0.88 -5.89 2.29
C LEU A 96 2.03 -5.71 1.29
N THR A 97 2.54 -4.49 1.14
CA THR A 97 3.65 -4.20 0.24
C THR A 97 4.98 -4.33 0.97
N ARG A 98 5.82 -5.27 0.52
CA ARG A 98 7.18 -5.44 1.07
C ARG A 98 8.06 -4.24 0.76
N ILE A 99 8.64 -3.64 1.80
CA ILE A 99 9.34 -2.35 1.79
C ILE A 99 10.31 -2.22 2.96
N TYR A 100 11.39 -1.48 2.77
CA TYR A 100 12.31 -1.15 3.86
C TYR A 100 11.81 0.11 4.60
N HIS A 101 11.27 -0.04 5.81
CA HIS A 101 10.71 1.08 6.58
C HIS A 101 10.83 0.87 8.09
N PRO A 102 11.17 1.91 8.87
CA PRO A 102 11.40 1.75 10.31
C PRO A 102 10.14 1.32 11.06
N ASN A 103 8.98 1.87 10.72
CA ASN A 103 7.74 1.67 11.47
C ASN A 103 6.76 0.70 10.79
N ILE A 104 7.22 -0.11 9.83
CA ILE A 104 6.41 -1.15 9.18
C ILE A 104 7.29 -2.40 9.05
N ASP A 105 6.91 -3.48 9.72
CA ASP A 105 7.61 -4.75 9.61
C ASP A 105 7.12 -5.51 8.37
N THR A 106 7.92 -5.55 7.30
CA THR A 106 7.53 -6.31 6.08
C THR A 106 8.46 -7.46 5.78
N THR A 107 9.08 -8.02 6.83
CA THR A 107 9.76 -9.31 6.72
C THR A 107 8.75 -10.39 6.32
N TYR A 108 9.17 -11.42 5.57
CA TYR A 108 8.26 -12.49 5.10
C TYR A 108 7.54 -13.24 6.23
N GLN A 109 8.02 -13.07 7.45
CA GLN A 109 7.48 -13.69 8.65
C GLN A 109 6.30 -12.89 9.24
N ASN A 110 6.06 -11.64 8.81
CA ASN A 110 5.07 -10.76 9.43
C ASN A 110 4.26 -9.91 8.43
N TYR A 111 3.09 -10.40 8.03
CA TYR A 111 2.14 -9.69 7.16
C TYR A 111 0.81 -9.31 7.85
N CYS A 112 0.70 -9.54 9.16
CA CYS A 112 -0.52 -9.29 9.93
C CYS A 112 -0.22 -8.34 11.07
N ASN A 113 -0.97 -7.23 11.15
CA ASN A 113 -0.79 -6.20 12.17
C ASN A 113 0.66 -5.68 12.25
N ASN A 114 1.30 -5.59 11.09
CA ASN A 114 2.71 -5.25 10.96
C ASN A 114 2.98 -3.73 10.86
N VAL A 115 1.92 -2.94 11.05
CA VAL A 115 1.96 -1.50 11.27
C VAL A 115 1.52 -1.27 12.70
N CYS A 116 2.37 -0.68 13.53
CA CYS A 116 1.99 -0.40 14.91
C CYS A 116 1.06 0.81 14.98
N VAL A 117 -0.20 0.60 15.38
CA VAL A 117 -1.20 1.68 15.48
C VAL A 117 -0.81 2.75 16.49
N SER A 118 -0.04 2.43 17.54
CA SER A 118 0.47 3.45 18.47
C SER A 118 1.41 4.45 17.79
N THR A 119 2.03 4.07 16.67
CA THR A 119 2.83 4.98 15.83
C THR A 119 1.96 5.91 14.98
N LEU A 120 0.67 5.65 14.84
CA LEU A 120 -0.31 6.44 14.07
C LEU A 120 -1.02 7.53 14.91
N ASN A 121 -0.41 7.94 16.03
CA ASN A 121 -1.02 8.56 17.22
C ASN A 121 -1.85 7.56 18.05
N GLU A 122 -1.76 7.65 19.37
CA GLU A 122 -2.49 6.77 20.30
C GLU A 122 -4.00 6.81 20.00
N TRP A 123 -4.55 5.69 19.51
CA TRP A 123 -5.99 5.53 19.36
C TRP A 123 -6.66 5.76 20.71
N ASN A 124 -7.49 6.79 20.81
CA ASN A 124 -8.09 7.18 22.08
C ASN A 124 -9.56 7.51 21.87
N GLU A 125 -10.41 6.65 22.43
CA GLU A 125 -11.87 6.79 22.44
C GLU A 125 -12.35 8.14 22.97
N GLY A 126 -11.64 8.71 23.96
CA GLY A 126 -11.95 10.02 24.53
C GLY A 126 -11.67 11.20 23.60
N THR A 127 -10.94 10.98 22.50
CA THR A 127 -10.58 12.00 21.50
C THR A 127 -11.30 11.83 20.16
N ASN A 128 -12.22 10.87 20.04
CA ASN A 128 -12.95 10.55 18.80
C ASN A 128 -12.02 10.19 17.62
N SER A 129 -11.02 9.33 17.82
CA SER A 129 -10.19 8.81 16.73
C SER A 129 -11.04 8.14 15.63
N THR A 130 -10.66 8.36 14.38
CA THR A 130 -11.40 7.94 13.18
C THR A 130 -10.50 7.22 12.18
N LEU A 131 -11.10 6.61 11.15
CA LEU A 131 -10.34 6.05 10.03
C LEU A 131 -9.59 7.11 9.20
N GLU A 132 -10.00 8.38 9.28
CA GLU A 132 -9.25 9.50 8.68
C GLU A 132 -7.93 9.73 9.44
N ASP A 133 -7.93 9.65 10.77
CA ASP A 133 -6.70 9.75 11.56
C ASP A 133 -5.72 8.65 11.21
N ILE A 134 -6.22 7.43 10.96
CA ILE A 134 -5.39 6.31 10.48
C ILE A 134 -4.79 6.63 9.10
N LEU A 135 -5.59 7.14 8.15
CA LEU A 135 -5.07 7.55 6.85
C LEU A 135 -3.95 8.59 6.98
N GLN A 136 -4.17 9.62 7.81
CA GLN A 136 -3.16 10.67 8.04
C GLN A 136 -1.91 10.11 8.71
N GLY A 137 -2.06 9.23 9.70
CA GLY A 137 -0.95 8.54 10.35
C GLY A 137 -0.13 7.72 9.35
N LEU A 138 -0.80 6.95 8.47
CA LEU A 138 -0.12 6.15 7.45
C LEU A 138 0.64 7.04 6.45
N MET A 139 0.04 8.15 6.00
CA MET A 139 0.73 9.11 5.14
C MET A 139 1.93 9.76 5.86
N PHE A 140 1.78 10.07 7.14
CA PHE A 140 2.85 10.64 7.95
C PHE A 140 4.05 9.69 8.08
N LEU A 141 3.83 8.38 8.23
CA LEU A 141 4.91 7.40 8.27
C LEU A 141 5.84 7.49 7.05
N PHE A 142 5.26 7.66 5.85
CA PHE A 142 6.05 7.81 4.62
C PHE A 142 6.76 9.18 4.51
N HIS A 143 6.13 10.25 5.00
CA HIS A 143 6.71 11.59 4.93
C HIS A 143 7.78 11.83 6.01
N SER A 144 7.64 11.21 7.17
CA SER A 144 8.52 11.39 8.34
C SER A 144 8.75 10.06 9.05
N PRO A 145 9.58 9.16 8.46
CA PRO A 145 9.88 7.86 9.04
C PRO A 145 10.61 8.02 10.37
N ASN A 146 10.15 7.32 11.42
CA ASN A 146 10.73 7.43 12.75
C ASN A 146 11.83 6.37 12.97
N LEU A 147 13.10 6.79 12.87
CA LEU A 147 14.28 5.94 13.08
C LEU A 147 14.65 5.71 14.56
N ASP A 148 14.04 6.43 15.50
CA ASP A 148 14.40 6.34 16.93
C ASP A 148 13.88 5.04 17.58
N ASP A 149 12.77 4.49 17.07
CA ASP A 149 12.13 3.27 17.56
C ASP A 149 11.63 2.40 16.39
N PRO A 150 12.54 1.72 15.67
CA PRO A 150 12.17 0.88 14.54
C PRO A 150 11.54 -0.44 15.02
N LEU A 151 10.47 -0.88 14.33
CA LEU A 151 9.82 -2.17 14.57
C LEU A 151 10.72 -3.35 14.21
N THR A 152 11.58 -3.19 13.20
CA THR A 152 12.53 -4.22 12.75
C THR A 152 13.93 -3.84 13.19
N SER A 153 14.67 -4.78 13.79
CA SER A 153 16.04 -4.57 14.29
C SER A 153 17.08 -4.24 13.21
N ASN A 154 16.76 -4.49 11.95
CA ASN A 154 17.66 -4.43 10.80
C ASN A 154 17.57 -3.07 10.07
N ILE A 155 16.99 -2.09 10.76
CA ILE A 155 16.91 -0.71 10.30
C ILE A 155 18.18 0.02 10.71
N THR A 156 18.89 0.58 9.72
CA THR A 156 20.07 1.39 9.97
C THR A 156 19.68 2.78 10.51
N SER A 157 20.53 3.32 11.39
CA SER A 157 20.40 4.69 11.90
C SER A 157 21.20 5.71 11.08
N ASP A 158 22.06 5.27 10.16
CA ASP A 158 22.74 6.17 9.24
C ASP A 158 21.78 6.62 8.12
N GLU A 159 21.53 7.93 8.04
CA GLU A 159 20.55 8.49 7.11
C GLU A 159 20.86 8.17 5.63
N LYS A 160 22.14 8.17 5.23
CA LYS A 160 22.51 7.92 3.83
C LYS A 160 22.29 6.46 3.47
N GLU A 161 22.67 5.57 4.36
CA GLU A 161 22.46 4.14 4.20
C GLU A 161 20.96 3.80 4.24
N PHE A 162 20.20 4.44 5.13
CA PHE A 162 18.75 4.32 5.19
C PHE A 162 18.11 4.68 3.83
N LEU A 163 18.41 5.86 3.28
CA LEU A 163 17.89 6.30 1.99
C LEU A 163 18.28 5.36 0.85
N LYS A 164 19.50 4.82 0.88
CA LYS A 164 19.96 3.81 -0.09
C LYS A 164 19.14 2.53 0.00
N TYR A 165 18.88 2.03 1.20
CA TYR A 165 18.10 0.81 1.43
C TYR A 165 16.63 0.98 1.09
N VAL A 166 16.03 2.13 1.44
CA VAL A 166 14.71 2.51 0.94
C VAL A 166 14.69 2.44 -0.57
N ARG A 167 15.71 2.99 -1.25
CA ARG A 167 15.73 2.97 -2.70
C ARG A 167 15.83 1.56 -3.27
N ILE A 168 16.74 0.73 -2.76
CA ILE A 168 16.88 -0.68 -3.18
C ILE A 168 15.55 -1.43 -3.01
N SER A 169 14.84 -1.22 -1.90
CA SER A 169 13.55 -1.88 -1.66
C SER A 169 12.45 -1.49 -2.65
N ILE A 170 12.53 -0.28 -3.23
CA ILE A 170 11.54 0.24 -4.19
C ILE A 170 11.90 -0.14 -5.63
N GLU A 171 13.17 -0.10 -6.01
CA GLU A 171 13.63 -0.47 -7.36
C GLU A 171 13.74 -1.98 -7.56
N GLY A 172 13.68 -2.73 -6.46
CA GLY A 172 13.92 -4.15 -6.40
C GLY A 172 15.40 -4.49 -6.36
N GLY A 173 15.78 -5.29 -5.37
CA GLY A 173 17.17 -5.66 -5.12
C GLY A 173 17.37 -6.29 -3.75
N LEU A 174 18.60 -6.68 -3.47
CA LEU A 174 18.99 -7.35 -2.24
C LEU A 174 19.45 -6.35 -1.19
N ILE A 175 18.97 -6.52 0.04
CA ILE A 175 19.55 -5.92 1.25
C ILE A 175 20.00 -7.08 2.13
N GLU A 176 21.30 -7.36 2.13
CA GLU A 176 21.90 -8.56 2.73
C GLU A 176 21.46 -8.75 4.19
N ASP A 177 21.50 -7.68 4.98
CA ASP A 177 21.23 -7.74 6.42
C ASP A 177 19.77 -7.49 6.81
N PHE A 178 18.78 -7.51 5.89
CA PHE A 178 17.39 -7.17 6.24
C PHE A 178 16.52 -8.37 6.61
N ASP A 179 16.37 -9.36 5.72
CA ASP A 179 15.49 -10.51 5.93
C ASP A 179 15.99 -11.73 5.15
N GLN A 180 16.84 -12.53 5.77
CA GLN A 180 17.37 -13.79 5.22
C GLN A 180 17.91 -13.69 3.78
N GLU A 181 18.50 -12.55 3.41
CA GLU A 181 18.99 -12.26 2.06
C GLU A 181 17.91 -12.36 0.95
N ASP A 182 16.64 -12.13 1.29
CA ASP A 182 15.57 -12.17 0.28
C ASP A 182 15.48 -10.86 -0.51
N ILE A 183 15.28 -11.00 -1.83
CA ILE A 183 15.32 -9.93 -2.81
C ILE A 183 13.99 -9.18 -2.79
N PHE A 184 14.03 -7.86 -2.63
CA PHE A 184 12.84 -7.03 -2.84
C PHE A 184 12.42 -7.08 -4.29
N GLU A 185 11.12 -7.28 -4.51
CA GLU A 185 10.53 -7.03 -5.80
C GLU A 185 10.43 -5.53 -6.07
N MET A 186 10.48 -5.15 -7.34
CA MET A 186 10.28 -3.76 -7.72
C MET A 186 8.88 -3.31 -7.32
N ASN A 187 8.79 -2.18 -6.63
CA ASN A 187 7.51 -1.62 -6.24
C ASN A 187 6.62 -1.33 -7.48
N TYR A 188 5.36 -1.73 -7.40
CA TYR A 188 4.42 -1.62 -8.52
C TYR A 188 4.14 -0.17 -8.94
N GLY A 189 3.95 0.73 -7.98
CA GLY A 189 3.76 2.16 -8.25
C GLY A 189 4.98 2.74 -8.95
N TYR A 190 6.17 2.36 -8.51
CA TYR A 190 7.41 2.84 -9.10
C TYR A 190 7.59 2.33 -10.53
N LYS A 191 7.26 1.06 -10.78
CA LYS A 191 7.25 0.51 -12.14
C LYS A 191 6.33 1.30 -13.07
N ARG A 192 5.10 1.62 -12.63
CA ARG A 192 4.17 2.47 -13.40
C ARG A 192 4.76 3.84 -13.68
N TYR A 193 5.32 4.49 -12.66
CA TYR A 193 5.97 5.79 -12.79
C TYR A 193 7.08 5.76 -13.86
N LEU A 194 7.96 4.76 -13.84
CA LEU A 194 9.02 4.62 -14.84
C LEU A 194 8.49 4.39 -16.26
N MET A 195 7.41 3.61 -16.41
CA MET A 195 6.75 3.41 -17.71
C MET A 195 6.13 4.70 -18.25
N GLU A 196 5.55 5.54 -17.38
CA GLU A 196 5.04 6.85 -17.76
C GLU A 196 6.16 7.80 -18.21
N GLN A 197 7.31 7.78 -17.51
CA GLN A 197 8.49 8.53 -17.95
C GLN A 197 8.99 8.03 -19.30
N GLU A 198 9.14 6.71 -19.50
CA GLU A 198 9.55 6.11 -20.78
C GLU A 198 8.66 6.58 -21.95
N ASN A 199 7.34 6.55 -21.78
CA ASN A 199 6.41 7.05 -22.81
C ASN A 199 6.67 8.52 -23.15
N GLN A 200 6.95 9.36 -22.14
CA GLN A 200 7.29 10.76 -22.37
C GLN A 200 8.61 10.92 -23.15
N TYR A 201 9.66 10.16 -22.82
CA TYR A 201 10.94 10.17 -23.58
C TYR A 201 10.74 9.75 -25.04
N ILE A 202 9.92 8.72 -25.29
CA ILE A 202 9.60 8.24 -26.63
C ILE A 202 8.87 9.33 -27.44
N GLU A 203 7.92 10.04 -26.82
CA GLU A 203 7.20 11.16 -27.44
C GLU A 203 8.12 12.35 -27.76
N GLU A 204 9.09 12.63 -26.89
CA GLU A 204 10.06 13.72 -27.07
C GLU A 204 11.23 13.35 -28.00
N GLY A 205 11.34 12.09 -28.40
CA GLY A 205 12.38 11.59 -29.32
C GLY A 205 13.76 11.45 -28.68
N GLU A 206 13.82 11.33 -27.36
CA GLU A 206 15.05 11.15 -26.58
C GLU A 206 15.37 9.65 -26.37
N GLN A 207 16.65 9.32 -26.16
CA GLN A 207 17.08 7.94 -25.93
C GLN A 207 17.01 7.60 -24.44
N LEU A 208 16.39 6.46 -24.09
CA LEU A 208 16.40 5.96 -22.71
C LEU A 208 17.82 5.62 -22.25
N ASP A 209 18.09 5.92 -20.98
CA ASP A 209 19.32 5.50 -20.31
C ASP A 209 19.34 3.96 -20.08
N ASP A 210 20.52 3.34 -20.24
CA ASP A 210 20.71 1.89 -20.12
C ASP A 210 20.27 1.34 -18.75
N HIS A 211 20.37 2.14 -17.69
CA HIS A 211 19.89 1.76 -16.35
C HIS A 211 18.37 1.61 -16.32
N LEU A 212 17.64 2.54 -16.94
CA LEU A 212 16.18 2.51 -17.02
C LEU A 212 15.69 1.31 -17.82
N VAL A 213 16.34 1.02 -18.96
CA VAL A 213 16.03 -0.17 -19.77
C VAL A 213 16.23 -1.45 -18.95
N LYS A 214 17.34 -1.55 -18.20
CA LYS A 214 17.62 -2.70 -17.34
C LYS A 214 16.60 -2.85 -16.21
N ILE A 215 16.08 -1.76 -15.66
CA ILE A 215 15.06 -1.79 -14.63
C ILE A 215 13.71 -2.23 -15.22
N LEU A 216 13.23 -1.57 -16.27
CA LEU A 216 11.92 -1.84 -16.87
C LEU A 216 11.78 -3.26 -17.42
N THR A 217 12.88 -3.85 -17.89
CA THR A 217 12.92 -5.23 -18.39
C THR A 217 12.88 -6.31 -17.31
N ARG A 218 12.98 -5.96 -16.02
CA ARG A 218 12.80 -6.92 -14.93
C ARG A 218 11.34 -7.36 -14.86
N GLU A 219 11.10 -8.66 -14.83
CA GLU A 219 9.78 -9.22 -14.51
C GLU A 219 9.57 -9.23 -12.99
N PRO A 220 8.64 -8.42 -12.46
CA PRO A 220 8.23 -8.50 -11.07
C PRO A 220 7.27 -9.68 -10.86
N ASN A 221 7.24 -10.23 -9.66
CA ASN A 221 6.43 -11.40 -9.32
C ASN A 221 5.23 -11.04 -8.42
N TYR A 222 4.48 -10.02 -8.84
CA TYR A 222 3.31 -9.55 -8.09
C TYR A 222 2.19 -10.59 -7.93
N LYS A 223 2.22 -11.69 -8.69
CA LYS A 223 1.22 -12.76 -8.66
C LYS A 223 1.33 -13.65 -7.43
N ASP A 224 2.51 -13.69 -6.81
CA ASP A 224 2.71 -14.43 -5.57
C ASP A 224 2.29 -13.59 -4.34
N LEU A 225 2.26 -12.26 -4.50
CA LEU A 225 1.87 -11.31 -3.46
C LEU A 225 0.37 -11.01 -3.46
N PHE A 226 -0.26 -10.99 -4.65
CA PHE A 226 -1.59 -10.46 -4.85
C PHE A 226 -2.40 -11.31 -5.83
N ASN A 227 -3.69 -11.48 -5.57
CA ASN A 227 -4.56 -12.21 -6.50
C ASN A 227 -4.96 -11.32 -7.70
N ALA A 228 -5.63 -11.92 -8.69
CA ALA A 228 -5.97 -11.24 -9.94
C ALA A 228 -6.81 -9.98 -9.75
N ASP A 229 -7.75 -9.97 -8.80
CA ASP A 229 -8.63 -8.82 -8.53
C ASP A 229 -7.86 -7.69 -7.84
N THR A 230 -6.93 -8.03 -6.94
CA THR A 230 -5.99 -7.06 -6.37
C THR A 230 -5.13 -6.44 -7.46
N LEU A 231 -4.57 -7.27 -8.34
CA LEU A 231 -3.75 -6.82 -9.45
C LEU A 231 -4.55 -5.95 -10.41
N GLU A 232 -5.82 -6.29 -10.68
CA GLU A 232 -6.72 -5.46 -11.49
C GLU A 232 -6.99 -4.11 -10.83
N PHE A 233 -7.32 -4.07 -9.54
CA PHE A 233 -7.49 -2.81 -8.80
C PHE A 233 -6.22 -1.94 -8.87
N LEU A 234 -5.05 -2.53 -8.63
CA LEU A 234 -3.77 -1.84 -8.70
C LEU A 234 -3.45 -1.35 -10.11
N MET A 235 -3.69 -2.20 -11.12
CA MET A 235 -3.41 -1.91 -12.53
C MET A 235 -4.43 -0.99 -13.18
N ASN A 236 -5.62 -0.85 -12.61
CA ASN A 236 -6.63 0.06 -13.14
C ASN A 236 -6.23 1.51 -12.85
N THR A 237 -5.72 2.18 -13.87
CA THR A 237 -5.17 3.56 -13.85
C THR A 237 -6.25 4.65 -13.84
N THR A 238 -7.54 4.31 -13.84
CA THR A 238 -8.65 5.26 -14.05
C THR A 238 -8.87 6.31 -12.94
N SER A 239 -7.92 6.55 -12.02
CA SER A 239 -8.04 7.67 -11.06
C SER A 239 -6.75 8.40 -10.71
N ILE A 240 -5.60 8.15 -11.37
CA ILE A 240 -4.34 8.82 -10.98
C ILE A 240 -3.91 9.92 -11.98
N THR A 241 -4.55 10.06 -13.14
CA THR A 241 -4.15 11.09 -14.13
C THR A 241 -5.33 11.91 -14.67
N HIS A 242 -5.51 13.12 -14.10
CA HIS A 242 -5.67 14.41 -14.81
C HIS A 242 -6.38 15.47 -13.96
N SER A 243 -5.64 16.22 -13.12
CA SER A 243 -6.09 17.57 -12.72
C SER A 243 -4.97 18.55 -12.31
N THR A 244 -3.76 18.45 -12.86
CA THR A 244 -2.68 19.40 -12.47
C THR A 244 -1.86 20.02 -13.60
N ARG A 245 -2.27 19.90 -14.87
CA ARG A 245 -1.65 20.66 -15.98
C ARG A 245 -2.66 21.07 -17.07
N HIS A 246 -3.56 22.01 -16.75
CA HIS A 246 -4.10 22.99 -17.71
C HIS A 246 -4.94 24.02 -16.95
N ASN A 247 -4.28 25.04 -16.36
CA ASN A 247 -4.88 26.35 -16.02
C ASN A 247 -3.81 27.35 -15.54
N LYS A 248 -2.67 27.38 -16.25
CA LYS A 248 -1.78 28.54 -16.28
C LYS A 248 -1.58 28.90 -17.74
N GLU A 249 -2.53 29.67 -18.29
CA GLU A 249 -2.40 30.54 -19.49
C GLU A 249 -3.77 30.85 -20.10
N THR A 250 -4.65 31.60 -19.41
CA THR A 250 -5.70 32.40 -20.11
C THR A 250 -6.20 33.62 -19.32
N ILE A 251 -5.41 34.20 -18.42
CA ILE A 251 -5.70 35.55 -17.91
C ILE A 251 -4.47 36.44 -18.08
N ALA A 252 -4.08 36.59 -19.35
CA ALA A 252 -3.36 37.75 -19.85
C ALA A 252 -3.87 37.93 -21.28
N ASN A 253 -4.54 39.06 -21.53
CA ASN A 253 -5.16 39.49 -22.80
C ASN A 253 -6.63 39.07 -23.02
N SER A 254 -7.56 39.73 -22.32
CA SER A 254 -8.75 40.37 -22.93
C SER A 254 -9.29 41.45 -22.02
#